data_AF-A0A4V0KI10-F1
#
_entry.id   AF-A0A4V0KI10-F1
#
_cell.length_a   1.000
_cell.length_b   1.000
_cell.length_c   1.000
_cell.angle_alpha   90.00
_cell.angle_beta   90.00
_cell.angle_gamma   90.00
#
_symmetry.space_group_name_H-M   'P 1'
#
loop_
_entity.id
_entity.type
_entity.pdbx_description
1 polymer ?
#
loop_
_entity_poly.entity_id
_entity_poly.type
_entity_poly.pdbx_seq_one_letter_code
_entity_poly.pdbx_strand_id
1 'polypeptide(L)'
;MNKEMCNMFSAVREWFPDELDNGNYQFNYNNQYKQHFNKETYTDIDIINGWCLLLFNAIFGNSFSFNKYAKSNINVVAYILVWLSYKLNQKPDNGITKLMDFYTGHMQNVKEYQKPIENVEEYKTYIELINKNKDLLNINFKYISKFYDAFKSLCEMYTEFDEDNPKCEKYLEGDNEFVKKYDQLKKDSDINKDDSYSQIFSILSNDYDNLKNKCNLFSSFLTYSLISIAFIFVAIPIFFGISYKYSLFGFRKRFQKQKLREKIKNIMKKMIH
;
A
#
# COMPACT_ATOMS: atom_id res chain seq x y z
N MET A 1 3.87 -1.44 -2.02
CA MET A 1 3.58 -1.75 -0.60
C MET A 1 2.10 -1.97 -0.41
N ASN A 2 1.68 -2.72 0.60
CA ASN A 2 0.26 -2.92 0.95
C ASN A 2 0.06 -2.86 2.48
N LYS A 3 -1.21 -2.72 2.88
CA LYS A 3 -1.63 -2.55 4.28
C LYS A 3 -1.32 -3.77 5.13
N GLU A 4 -1.56 -4.96 4.59
CA GLU A 4 -1.36 -6.24 5.26
C GLU A 4 0.11 -6.48 5.62
N MET A 5 1.03 -6.16 4.71
CA MET A 5 2.46 -6.21 4.92
C MET A 5 2.89 -5.24 6.03
N CYS A 6 2.39 -4.01 6.01
CA CYS A 6 2.71 -3.03 7.05
C CYS A 6 2.17 -3.43 8.43
N ASN A 7 0.96 -4.01 8.48
CA ASN A 7 0.41 -4.59 9.71
C ASN A 7 1.29 -5.73 10.25
N MET A 8 1.88 -6.57 9.37
CA MET A 8 2.82 -7.61 9.78
C MET A 8 4.07 -7.00 10.45
N PHE A 9 4.67 -5.97 9.84
CA PHE A 9 5.81 -5.29 10.44
C PHE A 9 5.46 -4.56 11.74
N SER A 10 4.25 -4.00 11.85
CA SER A 10 3.76 -3.43 13.11
C SER A 10 3.64 -4.48 14.21
N ALA A 11 3.07 -5.65 13.91
CA ALA A 11 3.00 -6.75 14.87
C ALA A 11 4.40 -7.23 15.31
N VAL A 12 5.35 -7.35 14.38
CA VAL A 12 6.74 -7.69 14.73
C VAL A 12 7.37 -6.63 15.64
N ARG A 13 7.11 -5.33 15.42
CA ARG A 13 7.57 -4.26 16.32
C ARG A 13 6.92 -4.32 17.70
N GLU A 14 5.67 -4.72 17.82
CA GLU A 14 5.04 -4.93 19.14
C GLU A 14 5.70 -6.08 19.91
N TRP A 15 6.11 -7.15 19.23
CA TRP A 15 6.72 -8.32 19.85
C TRP A 15 8.23 -8.18 20.09
N PHE A 16 8.93 -7.52 19.17
CA PHE A 16 10.34 -7.19 19.21
C PHE A 16 10.54 -5.67 18.95
N PRO A 17 10.33 -4.84 19.98
CA PRO A 17 10.43 -3.38 19.90
C PRO A 17 11.75 -2.87 19.32
N ASP A 18 11.68 -1.66 18.77
CA ASP A 18 12.86 -0.96 18.22
C ASP A 18 13.70 -0.34 19.33
N GLU A 19 13.08 0.01 20.46
CA GLU A 19 13.75 0.61 21.59
C GLU A 19 14.58 -0.43 22.38
N LEU A 20 15.81 -0.05 22.73
CA LEU A 20 16.64 -0.82 23.64
C LEU A 20 16.40 -0.35 25.08
N ASP A 21 16.34 -1.28 26.02
CA ASP A 21 16.39 -0.95 27.46
C ASP A 21 17.80 -1.27 27.99
N ASN A 22 18.48 -0.26 28.52
CA ASN A 22 19.86 -0.35 29.00
C ASN A 22 20.82 -1.02 27.98
N GLY A 23 20.65 -0.74 26.69
CA GLY A 23 21.45 -1.31 25.60
C GLY A 23 21.08 -2.75 25.20
N ASN A 24 20.00 -3.31 25.76
CA ASN A 24 19.54 -4.66 25.48
C ASN A 24 18.22 -4.67 24.72
N TYR A 25 18.09 -5.65 23.81
CA TYR A 25 16.84 -5.90 23.11
C TYR A 25 15.72 -6.28 24.08
N GLN A 26 14.53 -5.77 23.80
CA GLN A 26 13.31 -6.10 24.51
C GLN A 26 12.50 -7.12 23.71
N PHE A 27 11.83 -8.03 24.42
CA PHE A 27 10.99 -9.07 23.83
C PHE A 27 9.69 -9.17 24.62
N ASN A 28 8.63 -8.58 24.08
CA ASN A 28 7.33 -8.53 24.76
C ASN A 28 6.60 -9.88 24.68
N TYR A 29 6.85 -10.67 23.64
CA TYR A 29 6.25 -11.99 23.44
C TYR A 29 7.34 -13.03 23.21
N ASN A 30 7.75 -13.67 24.30
CA ASN A 30 8.77 -14.71 24.24
C ASN A 30 8.23 -15.95 23.48
N ASN A 31 9.07 -16.48 22.59
CA ASN A 31 9.03 -17.83 22.01
C ASN A 31 8.48 -18.03 20.59
N GLN A 32 7.88 -17.05 19.90
CA GLN A 32 7.45 -17.29 18.50
C GLN A 32 8.64 -17.61 17.57
N TYR A 33 9.75 -16.91 17.74
CA TYR A 33 10.99 -17.16 17.00
C TYR A 33 11.61 -18.56 17.26
N LYS A 34 11.29 -19.19 18.39
CA LYS A 34 11.80 -20.52 18.78
C LYS A 34 11.11 -21.67 18.06
N GLN A 35 10.00 -21.41 17.37
CA GLN A 35 9.30 -22.45 16.60
C GLN A 35 10.15 -22.98 15.44
N HIS A 36 11.17 -22.22 15.03
CA HIS A 36 11.97 -22.53 13.85
C HIS A 36 13.40 -22.95 14.17
N PHE A 37 13.95 -22.48 15.28
CA PHE A 37 15.27 -22.90 15.76
C PHE A 37 15.10 -23.51 17.14
N ASN A 38 15.52 -24.76 17.33
CA ASN A 38 15.54 -25.40 18.64
C ASN A 38 16.97 -25.36 19.19
N LYS A 39 17.22 -24.45 20.13
CA LYS A 39 18.49 -24.31 20.86
C LYS A 39 18.25 -24.29 22.36
N GLU A 40 19.22 -24.79 23.12
CA GLU A 40 19.20 -24.74 24.59
C GLU A 40 19.26 -23.30 25.11
N THR A 41 20.06 -22.46 24.45
CA THR A 41 20.17 -21.02 24.71
C THR A 41 20.16 -20.25 23.40
N TYR A 42 19.67 -19.01 23.44
CA TYR A 42 19.56 -18.15 22.26
C TYR A 42 20.39 -16.89 22.50
N THR A 43 21.32 -16.63 21.60
CA THR A 43 22.02 -15.33 21.52
C THR A 43 21.13 -14.28 20.88
N ASP A 44 21.47 -13.00 20.99
CA ASP A 44 20.78 -11.91 20.28
C ASP A 44 20.68 -12.18 18.76
N ILE A 45 21.75 -12.74 18.17
CA ILE A 45 21.81 -13.12 16.76
C ILE A 45 20.80 -14.24 16.45
N ASP A 46 20.67 -15.23 17.32
CA ASP A 46 19.70 -16.31 17.14
C ASP A 46 18.26 -15.80 17.19
N ILE A 47 17.98 -14.84 18.09
CA ILE A 47 16.66 -14.24 18.23
C ILE A 47 16.32 -13.40 16.99
N ILE A 48 17.26 -12.54 16.54
CA ILE A 48 17.10 -11.74 15.32
C ILE A 48 16.85 -12.65 14.11
N ASN A 49 17.63 -13.73 13.96
CA ASN A 49 17.46 -14.68 12.87
C ASN A 49 16.11 -15.40 12.93
N GLY A 50 15.67 -15.81 14.13
CA GLY A 50 14.38 -16.45 14.32
C GLY A 50 13.20 -15.55 13.95
N TRP A 51 13.27 -14.26 14.29
CA TRP A 51 12.26 -13.28 13.86
C TRP A 51 12.31 -13.00 12.36
N CYS A 52 13.50 -12.95 11.76
CA CYS A 52 13.64 -12.82 10.30
C CYS A 52 13.00 -14.00 9.56
N LEU A 53 13.28 -15.22 10.02
CA LEU A 53 12.69 -16.43 9.45
C LEU A 53 11.17 -16.48 9.64
N LEU A 54 10.66 -16.01 10.78
CA LEU A 54 9.23 -15.87 11.02
C LEU A 54 8.59 -14.93 10.00
N LEU A 55 9.21 -13.78 9.70
CA LEU A 55 8.74 -12.87 8.64
C LEU A 55 8.67 -13.58 7.27
N PHE A 56 9.72 -14.31 6.89
CA PHE A 56 9.72 -15.08 5.64
C PHE A 56 8.62 -16.14 5.62
N ASN A 57 8.44 -16.90 6.71
CA ASN A 57 7.36 -17.89 6.82
C ASN A 57 5.97 -17.27 6.75
N ALA A 58 5.76 -16.15 7.45
CA ALA A 58 4.46 -15.49 7.51
C ALA A 58 4.05 -14.90 6.15
N ILE A 59 5.01 -14.36 5.42
CA ILE A 59 4.79 -13.65 4.15
C ILE A 59 4.82 -14.62 2.96
N PHE A 60 5.76 -15.57 2.94
CA PHE A 60 6.03 -16.42 1.78
C PHE A 60 5.77 -17.91 2.02
N GLY A 61 5.46 -18.35 3.24
CA GLY A 61 5.44 -19.78 3.58
C GLY A 61 4.36 -20.62 2.90
N ASN A 62 3.35 -20.01 2.29
CA ASN A 62 2.37 -20.69 1.45
C ASN A 62 1.71 -19.72 0.46
N SER A 63 0.93 -20.27 -0.49
CA SER A 63 0.25 -19.48 -1.53
C SER A 63 -0.70 -18.43 -0.97
N PHE A 64 -1.44 -18.71 0.11
CA PHE A 64 -2.36 -17.75 0.70
C PHE A 64 -1.61 -16.54 1.28
N SER A 65 -0.59 -16.81 2.10
CA SER A 65 0.31 -15.79 2.64
C SER A 65 0.94 -14.97 1.52
N PHE A 66 1.47 -15.61 0.49
CA PHE A 66 2.08 -14.91 -0.65
C PHE A 66 1.07 -13.99 -1.34
N ASN A 67 -0.13 -14.49 -1.67
CA ASN A 67 -1.17 -13.68 -2.30
C ASN A 67 -1.57 -12.48 -1.44
N LYS A 68 -1.63 -12.66 -0.11
CA LYS A 68 -2.04 -11.61 0.83
C LYS A 68 -0.96 -10.55 1.05
N TYR A 69 0.28 -10.96 1.28
CA TYR A 69 1.34 -10.06 1.75
C TYR A 69 2.31 -9.62 0.65
N ALA A 70 2.59 -10.47 -0.35
CA ALA A 70 3.72 -10.26 -1.27
C ALA A 70 3.35 -10.14 -2.75
N LYS A 71 2.24 -10.72 -3.22
CA LYS A 71 1.88 -10.73 -4.65
C LYS A 71 1.73 -9.35 -5.26
N SER A 72 1.20 -8.39 -4.49
CA SER A 72 1.05 -7.00 -4.93
C SER A 72 2.32 -6.17 -4.77
N ASN A 73 3.38 -6.71 -4.14
CA ASN A 73 4.65 -6.03 -3.96
C ASN A 73 5.83 -7.01 -3.84
N ILE A 74 6.51 -7.31 -4.96
CA ILE A 74 7.70 -8.17 -4.95
C ILE A 74 8.85 -7.61 -4.09
N ASN A 75 8.83 -6.31 -3.77
CA ASN A 75 9.87 -5.65 -2.99
C ASN A 75 9.77 -5.93 -1.47
N VAL A 76 8.84 -6.77 -1.01
CA VAL A 76 8.74 -7.13 0.42
C VAL A 76 10.04 -7.73 0.96
N VAL A 77 10.79 -8.45 0.13
CA VAL A 77 12.12 -8.97 0.49
C VAL A 77 13.06 -7.86 0.91
N ALA A 78 13.07 -6.74 0.18
CA ALA A 78 13.89 -5.58 0.51
C ALA A 78 13.55 -5.04 1.90
N TYR A 79 12.26 -4.94 2.24
CA TYR A 79 11.84 -4.48 3.56
C TYR A 79 12.21 -5.44 4.69
N ILE A 80 12.16 -6.75 4.47
CA ILE A 80 12.64 -7.75 5.45
C ILE A 80 14.15 -7.58 5.68
N LEU A 81 14.93 -7.45 4.60
CA LEU A 81 16.38 -7.29 4.67
C LEU A 81 16.79 -5.95 5.32
N VAL A 82 16.03 -4.89 5.06
CA VAL A 82 16.18 -3.58 5.71
C VAL A 82 15.91 -3.69 7.21
N TRP A 83 14.80 -4.32 7.61
CA TRP A 83 14.48 -4.54 9.02
C TRP A 83 15.56 -5.37 9.72
N LEU A 84 16.04 -6.43 9.07
CA LEU A 84 17.11 -7.27 9.60
C LEU A 84 18.40 -6.46 9.79
N SER A 85 18.80 -5.70 8.78
CA SER A 85 19.98 -4.83 8.83
C SER A 85 19.86 -3.76 9.90
N TYR A 86 18.68 -3.16 10.06
CA TYR A 86 18.39 -2.20 11.11
C TYR A 86 18.61 -2.83 12.49
N LYS A 87 17.96 -3.98 12.76
CA LYS A 87 18.12 -4.69 14.04
C LYS A 87 19.57 -5.04 14.31
N LEU A 88 20.29 -5.62 13.34
CA LEU A 88 21.71 -5.95 13.50
C LEU A 88 22.58 -4.73 13.85
N ASN A 89 22.29 -3.58 13.25
CA ASN A 89 23.03 -2.34 13.47
C ASN A 89 22.72 -1.65 14.81
N GLN A 90 21.69 -2.06 15.56
CA GLN A 90 21.39 -1.49 16.88
C GLN A 90 22.43 -1.89 17.94
N LYS A 91 23.11 -3.03 17.76
CA LYS A 91 24.16 -3.52 18.65
C LYS A 91 25.42 -3.91 17.85
N PRO A 92 26.27 -2.94 17.48
CA PRO A 92 27.44 -3.19 16.62
C PRO A 92 28.50 -4.12 17.24
N ASP A 93 28.47 -4.32 18.57
CA ASP A 93 29.40 -5.18 19.31
C ASP A 93 29.24 -6.68 18.96
N ASN A 94 28.23 -7.05 18.16
CA ASN A 94 28.04 -8.41 17.65
C ASN A 94 29.07 -8.81 16.56
N GLY A 95 29.91 -7.88 16.09
CA GLY A 95 30.94 -8.11 15.07
C GLY A 95 30.42 -8.19 13.63
N ILE A 96 29.12 -8.03 13.41
CA ILE A 96 28.49 -8.06 12.09
C ILE A 96 28.45 -6.64 11.55
N THR A 97 29.32 -6.38 10.59
CA THR A 97 29.46 -5.03 10.00
C THR A 97 28.67 -4.84 8.72
N LYS A 98 28.24 -5.95 8.09
CA LYS A 98 27.48 -5.98 6.83
C LYS A 98 26.43 -7.09 6.85
N LEU A 99 25.32 -6.89 6.13
CA LEU A 99 24.26 -7.88 6.03
C LEU A 99 24.74 -9.19 5.35
N MET A 100 25.66 -9.07 4.39
CA MET A 100 26.27 -10.23 3.72
C MET A 100 26.98 -11.18 4.69
N ASP A 101 27.62 -10.65 5.74
CA ASP A 101 28.30 -11.48 6.75
C ASP A 101 27.28 -12.29 7.54
N PHE A 102 26.16 -11.66 7.93
CA PHE A 102 25.05 -12.36 8.59
C PHE A 102 24.43 -13.41 7.67
N TYR A 103 24.18 -13.06 6.40
CA TYR A 103 23.57 -13.97 5.43
C TYR A 103 24.39 -15.24 5.26
N THR A 104 25.71 -15.11 5.04
CA THR A 104 26.61 -16.26 4.85
C THR A 104 26.75 -17.11 6.11
N GLY A 105 26.86 -16.49 7.29
CA GLY A 105 27.04 -17.19 8.56
C GLY A 105 25.78 -17.80 9.16
N HIS A 106 24.60 -17.20 8.91
CA HIS A 106 23.38 -17.51 9.66
C HIS A 106 22.14 -17.81 8.80
N MET A 107 22.19 -17.68 7.47
CA MET A 107 21.03 -17.93 6.60
C MET A 107 21.32 -18.93 5.48
N GLN A 108 22.38 -18.70 4.69
CA GLN A 108 22.61 -19.35 3.39
C GLN A 108 22.53 -20.89 3.42
N ASN A 109 23.12 -21.50 4.47
CA ASN A 109 23.21 -22.95 4.62
C ASN A 109 22.27 -23.51 5.70
N VAL A 110 21.32 -22.71 6.17
CA VAL A 110 20.38 -23.09 7.23
C VAL A 110 19.17 -23.78 6.62
N LYS A 111 18.89 -25.00 7.09
CA LYS A 111 17.85 -25.89 6.53
C LYS A 111 16.47 -25.22 6.47
N GLU A 112 16.13 -24.38 7.44
CA GLU A 112 14.84 -23.70 7.49
C GLU A 112 14.66 -22.69 6.36
N TYR A 113 15.73 -22.05 5.90
CA TYR A 113 15.68 -21.11 4.76
C TYR A 113 15.70 -21.81 3.40
N GLN A 114 16.18 -23.05 3.36
CA GLN A 114 16.22 -23.91 2.16
C GLN A 114 14.92 -24.71 1.97
N LYS A 115 13.95 -24.57 2.87
CA LYS A 115 12.66 -25.24 2.74
C LYS A 115 11.95 -24.81 1.45
N PRO A 116 11.34 -25.76 0.72
CA PRO A 116 10.52 -25.44 -0.43
C PRO A 116 9.36 -24.51 -0.07
N ILE A 117 9.14 -23.48 -0.87
CA ILE A 117 7.96 -22.63 -0.81
C ILE A 117 6.89 -23.28 -1.69
N GLU A 118 5.77 -23.66 -1.09
CA GLU A 118 4.70 -24.33 -1.82
C GLU A 118 3.99 -23.38 -2.79
N ASN A 119 3.74 -23.87 -4.00
CA ASN A 119 2.87 -23.24 -5.00
C ASN A 119 3.30 -21.84 -5.45
N VAL A 120 4.62 -21.58 -5.49
CA VAL A 120 5.19 -20.40 -6.14
C VAL A 120 6.17 -20.85 -7.23
N GLU A 121 5.84 -20.57 -8.50
CA GLU A 121 6.64 -21.04 -9.65
C GLU A 121 7.98 -20.29 -9.78
N GLU A 122 8.03 -19.02 -9.35
CA GLU A 122 9.13 -18.12 -9.66
C GLU A 122 10.38 -18.32 -8.78
N TYR A 123 10.22 -18.89 -7.58
CA TYR A 123 11.29 -19.15 -6.63
C TYR A 123 10.92 -20.32 -5.72
N LYS A 124 11.88 -21.20 -5.45
CA LYS A 124 11.65 -22.46 -4.73
C LYS A 124 11.95 -22.37 -3.25
N THR A 125 12.81 -21.45 -2.82
CA THR A 125 13.24 -21.34 -1.42
C THR A 125 13.41 -19.87 -1.01
N TYR A 126 13.48 -19.58 0.30
CA TYR A 126 13.78 -18.21 0.76
C TYR A 126 15.20 -17.79 0.35
N ILE A 127 16.14 -18.73 0.25
CA ILE A 127 17.49 -18.46 -0.23
C ILE A 127 17.49 -18.00 -1.69
N GLU A 128 16.72 -18.65 -2.57
CA GLU A 128 16.57 -18.20 -3.96
C GLU A 128 15.96 -16.79 -4.04
N LEU A 129 14.95 -16.54 -3.21
CA LEU A 129 14.28 -15.24 -3.12
C LEU A 129 15.23 -14.12 -2.69
N ILE A 130 16.08 -14.38 -1.69
CA ILE A 130 17.12 -13.45 -1.25
C ILE A 130 18.19 -13.26 -2.33
N ASN A 131 18.62 -14.35 -2.98
CA ASN A 131 19.65 -14.29 -4.02
C ASN A 131 19.22 -13.51 -5.28
N LYS A 132 17.92 -13.45 -5.59
CA LYS A 132 17.41 -12.52 -6.62
C LYS A 132 17.61 -11.05 -6.26
N ASN A 133 17.70 -10.75 -4.97
CA ASN A 133 17.89 -9.41 -4.41
C ASN A 133 19.27 -9.31 -3.73
N LYS A 134 20.27 -10.04 -4.22
CA LYS A 134 21.58 -10.19 -3.56
C LYS A 134 22.29 -8.86 -3.34
N ASP A 135 22.09 -7.90 -4.23
CA ASP A 135 22.68 -6.56 -4.11
C ASP A 135 22.25 -5.89 -2.79
N LEU A 136 21.05 -6.17 -2.29
CA LEU A 136 20.56 -5.64 -1.02
C LEU A 136 21.33 -6.18 0.20
N LEU A 137 22.09 -7.27 0.06
CA LEU A 137 22.96 -7.78 1.13
C LEU A 137 24.20 -6.90 1.37
N ASN A 138 24.51 -6.01 0.43
CA ASN A 138 25.67 -5.11 0.51
C ASN A 138 25.31 -3.72 1.07
N ILE A 139 24.08 -3.52 1.54
CA ILE A 139 23.64 -2.23 2.11
C ILE A 139 24.55 -1.85 3.29
N ASN A 140 25.08 -0.62 3.24
CA ASN A 140 25.86 -0.06 4.33
C ASN A 140 24.95 0.28 5.52
N PHE A 141 25.24 -0.34 6.68
CA PHE A 141 24.52 -0.12 7.93
C PHE A 141 24.50 1.34 8.38
N LYS A 142 25.47 2.17 7.97
CA LYS A 142 25.50 3.61 8.27
C LYS A 142 24.21 4.34 7.92
N TYR A 143 23.53 3.94 6.84
CA TYR A 143 22.33 4.63 6.35
C TYR A 143 21.03 3.89 6.63
N ILE A 144 21.11 2.69 7.21
CA ILE A 144 19.94 1.81 7.33
C ILE A 144 18.91 2.34 8.32
N SER A 145 19.34 2.99 9.40
CA SER A 145 18.43 3.54 10.41
C SER A 145 17.48 4.57 9.80
N LYS A 146 18.02 5.51 9.01
CA LYS A 146 17.22 6.55 8.37
C LYS A 146 16.24 5.96 7.35
N PHE A 147 16.70 4.96 6.59
CA PHE A 147 15.84 4.27 5.65
C PHE A 147 14.71 3.56 6.40
N TYR A 148 15.03 2.85 7.48
CA TYR A 148 14.05 2.16 8.31
C TYR A 148 13.02 3.11 8.92
N ASP A 149 13.45 4.29 9.38
CA ASP A 149 12.54 5.33 9.89
C ASP A 149 11.56 5.83 8.83
N ALA A 150 12.06 6.08 7.61
CA ALA A 150 11.22 6.48 6.48
C ALA A 150 10.26 5.35 6.07
N PHE A 151 10.75 4.11 5.98
CA PHE A 151 9.93 2.92 5.74
C PHE A 151 8.82 2.77 6.78
N LYS A 152 9.14 2.88 8.07
CA LYS A 152 8.19 2.81 9.18
C LYS A 152 7.08 3.84 9.03
N SER A 153 7.45 5.09 8.76
CA SER A 153 6.49 6.18 8.56
C SER A 153 5.61 5.97 7.32
N LEU A 154 6.17 5.47 6.22
CA LEU A 154 5.35 5.12 5.05
C LEU A 154 4.37 3.98 5.38
N CYS A 155 4.80 3.00 6.17
CA CYS A 155 3.93 1.92 6.60
C CYS A 155 2.76 2.41 7.45
N GLU A 156 2.98 3.34 8.37
CA GLU A 156 1.92 3.99 9.16
C GLU A 156 0.86 4.60 8.24
N MET A 157 1.29 5.33 7.21
CA MET A 157 0.38 5.88 6.20
C MET A 157 -0.44 4.80 5.49
N TYR A 158 0.19 3.69 5.08
CA TYR A 158 -0.51 2.56 4.45
C TYR A 158 -1.49 1.87 5.41
N THR A 159 -1.19 1.84 6.71
CA THR A 159 -2.11 1.25 7.71
C THR A 159 -3.32 2.16 7.99
N GLU A 160 -3.10 3.47 8.03
CA GLU A 160 -4.18 4.46 8.16
C GLU A 160 -4.97 4.68 6.88
N PHE A 161 -4.42 4.27 5.73
CA PHE A 161 -5.10 4.37 4.45
C PHE A 161 -6.37 3.52 4.45
N ASP A 162 -7.47 4.19 4.13
CA ASP A 162 -8.79 3.61 3.92
C ASP A 162 -9.06 3.70 2.41
N GLU A 163 -9.21 2.55 1.75
CA GLU A 163 -9.44 2.51 0.30
C GLU A 163 -10.85 3.02 -0.07
N ASP A 164 -11.82 2.90 0.83
CA ASP A 164 -13.21 3.32 0.60
C ASP A 164 -13.40 4.82 0.86
N ASN A 165 -12.62 5.38 1.78
CA ASN A 165 -12.66 6.81 2.13
C ASN A 165 -11.26 7.39 2.40
N PRO A 166 -10.40 7.48 1.37
CA PRO A 166 -9.01 7.89 1.55
C PRO A 166 -8.91 9.37 1.92
N LYS A 167 -8.34 9.63 3.10
CA LYS A 167 -8.07 10.99 3.61
C LYS A 167 -6.79 11.57 3.00
N CYS A 168 -6.85 11.87 1.70
CA CYS A 168 -5.68 12.19 0.87
C CYS A 168 -4.94 13.48 1.22
N GLU A 169 -5.57 14.44 1.90
CA GLU A 169 -4.93 15.68 2.36
C GLU A 169 -3.68 15.37 3.20
N LYS A 170 -3.77 14.40 4.12
CA LYS A 170 -2.63 13.96 4.95
C LYS A 170 -1.46 13.38 4.17
N TYR A 171 -1.70 12.83 2.99
CA TYR A 171 -0.71 12.04 2.24
C TYR A 171 -0.06 12.85 1.10
N LEU A 172 -0.74 13.91 0.64
CA LEU A 172 -0.32 14.77 -0.47
C LEU A 172 0.32 16.09 -0.01
N GLU A 173 0.10 16.51 1.24
CA GLU A 173 0.66 17.75 1.78
C GLU A 173 2.11 17.57 2.27
N GLY A 174 2.92 18.62 2.08
CA GLY A 174 4.37 18.61 2.33
C GLY A 174 4.79 18.52 3.81
N ASP A 175 3.84 18.56 4.75
CA ASP A 175 4.13 18.47 6.19
C ASP A 175 4.07 17.03 6.75
N ASN A 176 3.81 16.05 5.89
CA ASN A 176 3.82 14.61 6.20
C ASN A 176 5.17 14.17 6.81
N GLU A 177 5.11 13.42 7.91
CA GLU A 177 6.28 12.87 8.60
C GLU A 177 7.15 12.00 7.68
N PHE A 178 6.53 11.21 6.80
CA PHE A 178 7.25 10.42 5.82
C PHE A 178 8.07 11.31 4.88
N VAL A 179 7.49 12.38 4.34
CA VAL A 179 8.18 13.30 3.42
C VAL A 179 9.39 13.92 4.11
N LYS A 180 9.25 14.33 5.38
CA LYS A 180 10.37 14.87 6.18
C LYS A 180 11.50 13.85 6.33
N LYS A 181 11.18 12.60 6.70
CA LYS A 181 12.16 11.51 6.84
C LYS A 181 12.79 11.14 5.49
N TYR A 182 12.00 11.12 4.42
CA TYR A 182 12.45 10.83 3.05
C TYR A 182 13.38 11.92 2.50
N ASP A 183 13.11 13.20 2.78
CA ASP A 183 13.99 14.30 2.39
C ASP A 183 15.30 14.30 3.16
N GLN A 184 15.29 13.96 4.47
CA GLN A 184 16.51 13.74 5.25
C GLN A 184 17.32 12.57 4.68
N LEU A 185 16.64 11.45 4.43
CA LEU A 185 17.21 10.27 3.80
C LEU A 185 17.93 10.65 2.50
N LYS A 186 17.31 11.49 1.66
CA LYS A 186 17.87 11.95 0.37
C LYS A 186 19.10 12.86 0.49
N LYS A 187 19.17 13.70 1.53
CA LYS A 187 20.29 14.63 1.74
C LYS A 187 21.55 13.95 2.28
N ASP A 188 21.36 12.99 3.18
CA ASP A 188 22.46 12.38 3.93
C ASP A 188 23.15 11.22 3.21
N SER A 189 22.49 10.74 2.17
CA SER A 189 23.00 9.64 1.39
C SER A 189 23.74 10.19 0.18
N ASP A 190 24.96 9.71 0.00
CA ASP A 190 25.69 9.78 -1.25
C ASP A 190 24.98 8.83 -2.26
N ILE A 191 23.67 9.02 -2.51
CA ILE A 191 22.79 8.16 -3.34
C ILE A 191 23.47 7.81 -4.66
N ASN A 192 24.27 8.74 -5.18
CA ASN A 192 24.93 8.59 -6.47
C ASN A 192 26.14 7.62 -6.48
N LYS A 193 26.48 6.94 -5.37
CA LYS A 193 27.67 6.05 -5.28
C LYS A 193 27.41 4.62 -4.81
N ASP A 194 26.22 4.30 -4.29
CA ASP A 194 25.90 2.97 -3.76
C ASP A 194 24.65 2.41 -4.48
N ASP A 195 24.86 1.39 -5.30
CA ASP A 195 23.82 0.74 -6.11
C ASP A 195 22.74 0.10 -5.23
N SER A 196 23.13 -0.52 -4.12
CA SER A 196 22.20 -1.18 -3.18
C SER A 196 21.31 -0.18 -2.46
N TYR A 197 21.91 0.95 -2.05
CA TYR A 197 21.16 2.02 -1.41
C TYR A 197 20.18 2.70 -2.39
N SER A 198 20.62 2.95 -3.63
CA SER A 198 19.77 3.48 -4.69
C SER A 198 18.57 2.58 -4.98
N GLN A 199 18.77 1.25 -4.96
CA GLN A 199 17.68 0.27 -5.12
C GLN A 199 16.63 0.39 -4.01
N ILE A 200 17.02 0.33 -2.72
CA ILE A 200 16.04 0.45 -1.63
C ILE A 200 15.35 1.82 -1.64
N PHE A 201 16.08 2.89 -1.97
CA PHE A 201 15.52 4.23 -2.08
C PHE A 201 14.46 4.29 -3.18
N SER A 202 14.73 3.72 -4.36
CA SER A 202 13.78 3.61 -5.47
C SER A 202 12.54 2.81 -5.07
N ILE A 203 12.71 1.69 -4.36
CA ILE A 203 11.60 0.88 -3.84
C ILE A 203 10.68 1.73 -2.94
N LEU A 204 11.26 2.48 -2.00
CA LEU A 204 10.52 3.34 -1.08
C LEU A 204 9.81 4.49 -1.83
N SER A 205 10.48 5.12 -2.79
CA SER A 205 9.91 6.17 -3.64
C SER A 205 8.71 5.67 -4.43
N ASN A 206 8.87 4.53 -5.12
CA ASN A 206 7.81 3.93 -5.93
C ASN A 206 6.60 3.56 -5.08
N ASP A 207 6.82 3.07 -3.86
CA ASP A 207 5.74 2.75 -2.94
C ASP A 207 5.00 4.00 -2.44
N TYR A 208 5.71 5.11 -2.18
CA TYR A 208 5.05 6.38 -1.89
C TYR A 208 4.27 6.92 -3.09
N ASP A 209 4.84 6.88 -4.30
CA ASP A 209 4.16 7.30 -5.53
C ASP A 209 2.91 6.45 -5.81
N ASN A 210 2.95 5.15 -5.53
CA ASN A 210 1.78 4.28 -5.61
C ASN A 210 0.66 4.71 -4.65
N LEU A 211 1.00 5.04 -3.40
CA LEU A 211 0.03 5.56 -2.43
C LEU A 211 -0.59 6.90 -2.91
N LYS A 212 0.25 7.81 -3.41
CA LYS A 212 -0.17 9.09 -3.99
C LYS A 212 -1.10 8.90 -5.21
N ASN A 213 -0.79 7.94 -6.07
CA ASN A 213 -1.60 7.63 -7.24
C ASN A 213 -2.99 7.10 -6.85
N LYS A 214 -3.09 6.23 -5.84
CA LYS A 214 -4.39 5.79 -5.29
C LYS A 214 -5.23 6.99 -4.85
N CYS A 215 -4.60 7.98 -4.22
CA CYS A 215 -5.25 9.21 -3.81
C CYS A 215 -5.75 10.08 -4.97
N ASN A 216 -4.92 10.27 -5.99
CA ASN A 216 -5.30 11.06 -7.17
C ASN A 216 -6.47 10.43 -7.94
N LEU A 217 -6.48 9.10 -8.06
CA LEU A 217 -7.58 8.35 -8.68
C LEU A 217 -8.90 8.55 -7.96
N PHE A 218 -8.91 8.49 -6.62
CA PHE A 218 -10.11 8.74 -5.83
C PHE A 218 -10.64 10.17 -5.99
N SER A 219 -9.76 11.17 -5.94
CA SER A 219 -10.12 12.58 -6.20
C SER A 219 -10.74 12.77 -7.59
N SER A 220 -10.17 12.13 -8.61
CA SER A 220 -10.73 12.15 -9.97
C SER A 220 -12.11 11.47 -10.05
N PHE A 221 -12.34 10.40 -9.30
CA PHE A 221 -13.62 9.71 -9.25
C PHE A 221 -14.72 10.58 -8.60
N LEU A 222 -14.39 11.25 -7.50
CA LEU A 222 -15.29 12.20 -6.82
C LEU A 222 -15.66 13.37 -7.73
N THR A 223 -14.69 13.98 -8.39
CA THR A 223 -14.95 15.10 -9.32
C THR A 223 -15.81 14.67 -10.50
N TYR A 224 -15.53 13.52 -11.12
CA TYR A 224 -16.37 12.98 -12.19
C TYR A 224 -17.80 12.67 -11.74
N SER A 225 -17.96 12.10 -10.55
CA SER A 225 -19.27 11.83 -9.95
C SER A 225 -20.08 13.12 -9.74
N LEU A 226 -19.46 14.15 -9.16
CA LEU A 226 -20.10 15.46 -8.94
C LEU A 226 -20.48 16.14 -10.26
N ILE A 227 -19.61 16.11 -11.26
CA ILE A 227 -19.87 16.65 -12.60
C ILE A 227 -21.05 15.93 -13.24
N SER A 228 -21.09 14.59 -13.16
CA SER A 228 -22.18 13.79 -13.70
C SER A 228 -23.53 14.12 -13.04
N ILE A 229 -23.55 14.29 -11.72
CA ILE A 229 -24.74 14.72 -10.97
C ILE A 229 -25.20 16.12 -11.41
N ALA A 230 -24.27 17.07 -11.55
CA ALA A 230 -24.59 18.43 -12.01
C ALA A 230 -25.20 18.43 -13.43
N PHE A 231 -24.68 17.62 -14.34
CA PHE A 231 -25.25 17.47 -15.69
C PHE A 231 -26.69 16.94 -15.66
N ILE A 232 -27.00 15.98 -14.78
CA ILE A 232 -28.37 15.47 -14.61
C ILE A 232 -29.31 16.58 -14.14
N PHE A 233 -28.89 17.38 -13.16
CA PHE A 233 -29.68 18.51 -12.67
C PHE A 233 -29.93 19.60 -13.72
N VAL A 234 -29.02 19.80 -14.68
CA VAL A 234 -29.21 20.74 -15.79
C VAL A 234 -30.07 20.13 -16.91
N ALA A 235 -29.85 18.86 -17.25
CA ALA A 235 -30.54 18.19 -18.34
C ALA A 235 -32.03 17.96 -18.05
N ILE A 236 -32.38 17.54 -16.83
CA ILE A 236 -33.75 17.20 -16.45
C ILE A 236 -34.74 18.37 -16.69
N PRO A 237 -34.49 19.60 -16.20
CA PRO A 237 -35.37 20.75 -16.46
C PRO A 237 -35.48 21.11 -17.94
N ILE A 238 -34.41 20.96 -18.72
CA ILE A 238 -34.41 21.22 -20.17
C ILE A 238 -35.34 20.23 -20.87
N PHE A 239 -35.21 18.93 -20.59
CA PHE A 239 -36.08 17.90 -21.15
C PHE A 239 -37.54 18.09 -20.73
N PHE A 240 -37.79 18.41 -19.46
CA PHE A 240 -39.15 18.73 -19.00
C PHE A 240 -39.70 19.99 -19.65
N GLY A 241 -38.89 21.03 -19.85
CA GLY A 241 -39.30 22.26 -20.53
C GLY A 241 -39.66 22.02 -22.00
N ILE A 242 -38.85 21.23 -22.72
CA ILE A 242 -39.14 20.84 -24.11
C ILE A 242 -40.43 20.01 -24.17
N SER A 243 -40.55 18.98 -23.32
CA SER A 243 -41.74 18.12 -23.24
C SER A 243 -43.00 18.90 -22.89
N TYR A 244 -42.91 19.81 -21.90
CA TYR A 244 -44.01 20.69 -21.49
C TYR A 244 -44.47 21.60 -22.64
N LYS A 245 -43.52 22.22 -23.36
CA LYS A 245 -43.84 23.06 -24.53
C LYS A 245 -44.53 22.26 -25.64
N TYR A 246 -44.06 21.04 -25.91
CA TYR A 246 -44.67 20.16 -26.91
C TYR A 246 -46.07 19.70 -26.51
N SER A 247 -46.26 19.36 -25.23
CA SER A 247 -47.55 18.98 -24.65
C SER A 247 -48.56 20.13 -24.71
N LEU A 248 -48.17 21.35 -24.28
CA LEU A 248 -49.02 22.55 -24.32
C LEU A 248 -49.45 22.88 -25.76
N PHE A 249 -48.54 22.73 -26.73
CA PHE A 249 -48.86 22.88 -28.15
C PHE A 249 -49.88 21.84 -28.62
N GLY A 250 -49.72 20.59 -28.19
CA GLY A 250 -50.70 19.51 -28.43
C GLY A 250 -52.09 19.82 -27.87
N PHE A 251 -52.17 20.30 -26.63
CA PHE A 251 -53.42 20.71 -26.00
C PHE A 251 -54.08 21.88 -26.74
N ARG A 252 -53.31 22.92 -27.12
CA ARG A 252 -53.82 24.07 -27.88
C ARG A 252 -54.43 23.63 -29.22
N LYS A 253 -53.78 22.72 -29.94
CA LYS A 253 -54.27 22.18 -31.22
C LYS A 253 -55.56 21.37 -31.04
N ARG A 254 -55.68 20.59 -29.95
CA ARG A 254 -56.92 19.85 -29.61
C ARG A 254 -58.07 20.81 -29.29
N PHE A 255 -57.81 21.85 -28.51
CA PHE A 255 -58.81 22.86 -28.15
C PHE A 255 -59.33 23.63 -29.36
N GLN A 256 -58.43 24.06 -30.26
CA GLN A 256 -58.84 24.71 -31.52
C GLN A 256 -59.74 23.82 -32.39
N LYS A 257 -59.41 22.52 -32.51
CA LYS A 257 -60.25 21.55 -33.22
C LYS A 257 -61.64 21.39 -32.59
N GLN A 258 -61.74 21.36 -31.26
CA GLN A 258 -63.03 21.31 -30.57
C GLN A 258 -63.88 22.56 -30.83
N LYS A 259 -63.29 23.75 -30.72
CA LYS A 259 -63.97 25.03 -30.99
C LYS A 259 -64.51 25.11 -32.42
N LEU A 260 -63.77 24.59 -33.41
CA LEU A 260 -64.22 24.53 -34.80
C LEU A 260 -65.41 23.57 -34.96
N ARG A 261 -65.37 22.40 -34.33
CA ARG A 261 -66.49 21.44 -34.35
C ARG A 261 -67.78 22.02 -33.75
N GLU A 262 -67.68 22.77 -32.65
CA GLU A 262 -68.83 23.46 -32.05
C GLU A 262 -69.41 24.53 -32.95
N LYS A 263 -68.56 25.35 -33.60
CA LYS A 263 -69.03 26.36 -34.57
C LYS A 263 -69.80 25.71 -35.73
N ILE A 264 -69.28 24.63 -36.30
CA ILE A 264 -69.95 23.88 -37.38
C ILE A 264 -71.31 23.36 -36.90
N LYS A 265 -71.38 22.76 -35.71
CA LYS A 265 -72.65 22.29 -35.12
C LYS A 265 -73.67 23.42 -34.95
N ASN A 266 -73.24 24.59 -34.47
CA ASN A 266 -74.13 25.74 -34.28
C ASN A 266 -74.64 26.31 -35.61
N ILE A 267 -73.81 26.35 -36.66
CA ILE A 267 -74.22 26.77 -38.01
C ILE A 267 -75.24 25.79 -38.58
N MET A 268 -75.00 24.47 -38.48
CA MET A 268 -75.96 23.45 -38.91
C MET A 268 -77.30 23.57 -38.19
N LYS A 269 -77.29 23.85 -36.88
CA LYS A 269 -78.52 24.03 -36.09
C LYS A 269 -79.35 25.25 -36.55
N LYS A 270 -78.71 26.30 -37.07
CA LYS A 270 -79.39 27.49 -37.61
C LYS A 270 -79.95 27.31 -39.02
N MET A 271 -79.47 26.34 -39.80
CA MET A 271 -79.98 26.05 -41.15
C MET A 271 -81.19 25.12 -41.17
N ILE A 272 -81.45 24.40 -40.07
CA ILE A 272 -82.54 23.43 -39.92
C ILE A 272 -83.81 24.10 -39.34
N HIS A 273 -83.75 25.39 -39.04
CA HIS A 273 -84.85 26.18 -38.49
C HIS A 273 -85.18 27.35 -39.39
#